data_AF-V1DCK9-F1
#
_entry.id   AF-V1DCK9-F1
#
_cell.length_a   1.000
_cell.length_b   1.000
_cell.length_c   1.000
_cell.angle_alpha   90.00
_cell.angle_beta   90.00
_cell.angle_gamma   90.00
#
_symmetry.space_group_name_H-M   'P 1'
#
loop_
_entity.id
_entity.type
_entity.pdbx_description
1 polymer ?
#
loop_
_entity_poly.entity_id
_entity_poly.type
_entity_poly.pdbx_seq_one_letter_code
_entity_poly.pdbx_strand_id
1 'polypeptide(L)'
;MSYTISLFTVGTKQKERQSAQLDFFEKDENLEKFTPKQRTALENRLLKYRYNPVGNNGDGKIFEHPDFGEAFLTDSALYFSTSNDFDCIFEVEMTASEFTDTGEFAKYDVQKGCWEEI
;
A
#
# COMPACT_ATOMS: atom_id res chain seq x y z
N MET A 1 2.07 -13.74 -13.63
CA MET A 1 2.78 -12.63 -12.95
C MET A 1 1.75 -11.90 -12.11
N SER A 2 2.12 -11.43 -10.92
CA SER A 2 1.27 -10.60 -10.07
C SER A 2 1.76 -9.14 -10.14
N TYR A 3 0.87 -8.20 -9.93
CA TYR A 3 1.16 -6.77 -9.87
C TYR A 3 1.02 -6.27 -8.43
N THR A 4 1.89 -5.35 -8.01
CA THR A 4 1.97 -4.94 -6.61
C THR A 4 2.08 -3.43 -6.48
N ILE A 5 1.05 -2.84 -5.90
CA ILE A 5 1.05 -1.42 -5.54
C ILE A 5 1.22 -1.29 -4.04
N SER A 6 2.20 -0.51 -3.62
CA SER A 6 2.51 -0.28 -2.21
C SER A 6 2.10 1.12 -1.81
N LEU A 7 1.53 1.28 -0.63
CA LEU A 7 1.13 2.56 -0.07
C LEU A 7 1.88 2.78 1.24
N PHE A 8 2.66 3.85 1.28
CA PHE A 8 3.48 4.25 2.42
C PHE A 8 3.04 5.62 2.94
N THR A 9 3.60 6.07 4.06
CA THR A 9 3.45 7.47 4.48
C THR A 9 4.25 8.41 3.56
N VAL A 10 3.83 9.67 3.49
CA VAL A 10 4.62 10.71 2.80
C VAL A 10 5.99 10.89 3.45
N GLY A 11 6.12 10.68 4.77
CA GLY A 11 7.40 10.67 5.47
C GLY A 11 8.37 9.63 4.92
N THR A 12 7.90 8.41 4.66
CA THR A 12 8.69 7.36 3.99
C THR A 12 9.14 7.78 2.59
N LYS A 13 8.25 8.38 1.77
CA LYS A 13 8.60 8.92 0.44
C LYS A 13 9.71 9.97 0.52
N GLN A 14 9.66 10.87 1.51
CA GLN A 14 10.69 11.89 1.71
C GLN A 14 12.02 11.29 2.12
N LYS A 15 12.02 10.31 3.03
CA LYS A 15 13.23 9.59 3.47
C LYS A 15 13.88 8.81 2.33
N GLU A 16 13.08 8.12 1.51
CA GLU A 16 13.58 7.37 0.37
C GLU A 16 14.29 8.31 -0.62
N ARG A 17 13.63 9.42 -1.01
CA ARG A 17 14.20 10.44 -1.88
C ARG A 17 15.49 11.08 -1.33
N GLN A 18 15.61 11.20 -0.01
CA GLN A 18 16.82 11.75 0.65
C GLN A 18 17.94 10.72 0.77
N SER A 19 17.60 9.45 0.99
CA SER A 19 18.57 8.36 1.19
C SER A 19 19.14 7.87 -0.14
N ALA A 20 18.36 7.90 -1.22
CA ALA A 20 18.72 7.39 -2.55
C ALA A 20 19.29 5.94 -2.53
N GLN A 21 18.86 5.14 -1.55
CA GLN A 21 19.28 3.77 -1.36
C GLN A 21 18.38 2.83 -2.15
N LEU A 22 18.96 1.96 -2.97
CA LEU A 22 18.22 0.93 -3.72
C LEU A 22 17.49 -0.05 -2.79
N ASP A 23 18.09 -0.39 -1.65
CA ASP A 23 17.55 -1.35 -0.68
C ASP A 23 16.74 -0.65 0.44
N PHE A 24 16.25 0.57 0.20
CA PHE A 24 15.58 1.38 1.23
C PHE A 24 14.38 0.66 1.84
N PHE A 25 13.56 0.04 1.00
CA PHE A 25 12.33 -0.66 1.39
C PHE A 25 12.58 -2.02 2.07
N GLU A 26 13.79 -2.57 1.99
CA GLU A 26 14.13 -3.84 2.66
C GLU A 26 14.37 -3.65 4.17
N LYS A 27 14.55 -2.41 4.61
CA LYS A 27 14.83 -2.08 6.01
C LYS A 27 13.59 -1.47 6.66
N ASP A 28 12.92 -2.22 7.52
CA ASP A 28 11.75 -1.72 8.26
C ASP A 28 12.05 -0.44 9.08
N GLU A 29 13.30 -0.24 9.51
CA GLU A 29 13.74 0.97 10.23
C GLU A 29 13.62 2.25 9.39
N ASN A 30 13.70 2.11 8.06
CA ASN A 30 13.55 3.23 7.12
C ASN A 30 12.08 3.61 6.91
N LEU A 31 11.16 2.65 7.10
CA LEU A 31 9.74 2.83 6.88
C LEU A 31 9.11 3.50 8.11
N GLU A 32 8.43 4.61 7.89
CA GLU A 32 7.72 5.30 8.95
C GLU A 32 6.39 4.60 9.24
N LYS A 33 6.25 4.14 10.50
CA LYS A 33 5.06 3.44 10.98
C LYS A 33 3.82 4.33 10.90
N PHE A 34 2.71 3.74 10.49
CA PHE A 34 1.40 4.36 10.55
C PHE A 34 1.00 4.61 12.00
N THR A 35 0.37 5.77 12.22
CA THR A 35 -0.32 6.03 13.48
C THR A 35 -1.53 5.09 13.62
N PRO A 36 -1.98 4.78 14.85
CA PRO A 36 -3.18 3.95 15.05
C PRO A 36 -4.40 4.49 14.29
N LYS A 37 -4.54 5.82 14.21
CA LYS A 37 -5.64 6.48 13.47
C LYS A 37 -5.54 6.23 11.97
N GLN A 38 -4.35 6.34 11.38
CA GLN A 38 -4.11 6.06 9.97
C GLN A 38 -4.42 4.60 9.63
N ARG A 39 -3.98 3.65 10.46
CA ARG A 39 -4.29 2.22 10.25
C ARG A 39 -5.78 1.95 10.27
N THR A 40 -6.50 2.47 11.27
CA THR A 40 -7.95 2.31 11.34
C THR A 40 -8.65 2.99 10.15
N ALA A 41 -8.15 4.13 9.67
CA ALA A 41 -8.69 4.78 8.49
C ALA A 41 -8.49 3.92 7.22
N LEU A 42 -7.28 3.36 7.02
CA LEU A 42 -7.00 2.44 5.91
C LEU A 42 -7.85 1.18 5.98
N GLU A 43 -7.98 0.57 7.17
CA GLU A 43 -8.84 -0.60 7.38
C GLU A 43 -10.31 -0.31 7.05
N ASN A 44 -10.85 0.81 7.53
CA ASN A 44 -12.23 1.21 7.20
C ASN A 44 -12.42 1.48 5.70
N ARG A 45 -11.40 2.03 5.03
CA ARG A 45 -11.43 2.21 3.58
C ARG A 45 -11.42 0.86 2.88
N LEU A 46 -10.50 -0.04 3.19
CA LEU A 46 -10.45 -1.40 2.63
C LEU A 46 -11.81 -2.10 2.72
N LEU A 47 -12.46 -2.06 3.89
CA LEU A 47 -13.80 -2.61 4.09
C LEU A 47 -14.86 -1.95 3.17
N LYS A 48 -14.76 -0.63 2.92
CA LYS A 48 -15.64 0.09 2.00
C LYS A 48 -15.47 -0.37 0.55
N TYR A 49 -14.25 -0.70 0.13
CA TYR A 49 -13.95 -1.31 -1.17
C TYR A 49 -14.15 -2.84 -1.17
N ARG A 50 -14.82 -3.42 -0.16
CA ARG A 50 -15.11 -4.86 -0.04
C ARG A 50 -13.88 -5.77 0.08
N TYR A 51 -12.74 -5.23 0.48
CA TYR A 51 -11.62 -6.05 0.95
C TYR A 51 -11.97 -6.60 2.33
N ASN A 52 -12.27 -7.89 2.41
CA ASN A 52 -12.67 -8.54 3.65
C ASN A 52 -11.46 -9.11 4.38
N PRO A 53 -11.37 -8.96 5.71
CA PRO A 53 -10.25 -9.52 6.47
C PRO A 53 -10.31 -11.05 6.42
N VAL A 54 -9.23 -11.67 5.97
CA VAL A 54 -9.11 -13.15 5.86
C VAL A 54 -8.20 -13.75 6.91
N GLY A 55 -7.37 -12.92 7.55
CA GLY A 55 -6.50 -13.35 8.64
C GLY A 55 -5.51 -12.27 9.05
N ASN A 56 -4.70 -12.60 10.05
CA ASN A 56 -3.56 -11.78 10.46
C ASN A 56 -2.30 -12.62 10.35
N ASN A 57 -1.28 -12.07 9.70
CA ASN A 57 0.09 -12.54 9.90
C ASN A 57 0.70 -11.78 11.08
N GLY A 58 1.74 -12.32 11.70
CA GLY A 58 2.41 -11.67 12.85
C GLY A 58 2.79 -10.20 12.61
N ASP A 59 3.00 -9.82 11.35
CA ASP A 59 3.43 -8.49 10.90
C ASP A 59 2.27 -7.58 10.41
N GLY A 60 1.04 -8.10 10.26
CA GLY A 60 -0.05 -7.31 9.68
C GLY A 60 -1.37 -8.05 9.47
N LYS A 61 -2.37 -7.32 8.98
CA LYS A 61 -3.70 -7.87 8.63
C LYS A 61 -3.78 -8.13 7.13
N ILE A 62 -4.32 -9.28 6.75
CA ILE A 62 -4.54 -9.67 5.36
C ILE A 62 -6.02 -9.48 5.03
N PHE A 63 -6.29 -8.83 3.91
CA PHE A 63 -7.63 -8.64 3.36
C PHE A 63 -7.67 -9.18 1.93
N GLU A 64 -8.77 -9.81 1.54
CA GLU A 64 -8.98 -10.27 0.17
C GLU A 64 -10.20 -9.60 -0.46
N HIS A 65 -10.08 -9.28 -1.74
CA HIS A 65 -11.15 -8.89 -2.63
C HIS A 65 -11.39 -10.02 -3.65
N PRO A 66 -12.63 -10.53 -3.76
CA PRO A 66 -12.94 -11.67 -4.63
C PRO A 66 -12.60 -11.43 -6.10
N ASP A 67 -12.67 -10.18 -6.55
CA ASP A 67 -12.47 -9.80 -7.96
C ASP A 67 -11.10 -9.17 -8.24
N PHE A 68 -10.43 -8.58 -7.24
CA PHE A 68 -9.29 -7.68 -7.46
C PHE A 68 -7.99 -8.13 -6.80
N GLY A 69 -8.01 -9.15 -5.92
CA GLY A 69 -6.81 -9.68 -5.29
C GLY A 69 -6.71 -9.36 -3.80
N GLU A 70 -5.50 -9.30 -3.26
CA GLU A 70 -5.22 -9.22 -1.82
C GLU A 70 -4.68 -7.83 -1.43
N ALA A 71 -4.97 -7.40 -0.21
CA ALA A 71 -4.38 -6.23 0.43
C ALA A 71 -3.78 -6.63 1.79
N PHE A 72 -2.50 -6.36 1.99
CA PHE A 72 -1.77 -6.67 3.22
C PHE A 72 -1.39 -5.37 3.95
N LEU A 73 -2.04 -5.13 5.10
CA LEU A 73 -1.86 -3.95 5.93
C LEU A 73 -0.91 -4.24 7.09
N THR A 74 0.31 -3.70 7.03
CA THR A 74 1.31 -3.81 8.10
C THR A 74 1.25 -2.61 9.04
N ASP A 75 2.22 -2.51 9.95
CA ASP A 75 2.44 -1.34 10.79
C ASP A 75 2.95 -0.12 9.99
N SER A 76 3.59 -0.32 8.84
CA SER A 76 4.33 0.74 8.12
C SER A 76 3.92 0.93 6.66
N ALA A 77 3.17 -0.02 6.09
CA ALA A 77 2.81 -0.03 4.69
C ALA A 77 1.51 -0.80 4.43
N LEU A 78 0.87 -0.52 3.31
CA LEU A 78 -0.25 -1.28 2.78
C LEU A 78 0.12 -1.77 1.38
N TYR A 79 0.15 -3.09 1.18
CA TYR A 79 0.53 -3.72 -0.08
C TYR A 79 -0.71 -4.28 -0.76
N PHE A 80 -1.00 -3.84 -1.97
CA PHE A 80 -2.02 -4.45 -2.81
C PHE A 80 -1.35 -5.41 -3.78
N SER A 81 -1.81 -6.66 -3.83
CA SER A 81 -1.34 -7.70 -4.73
C SER A 81 -2.49 -8.15 -5.61
N THR A 82 -2.34 -8.04 -6.92
CA THR A 82 -3.38 -8.39 -7.88
C THR A 82 -2.86 -9.23 -9.03
N SER A 83 -3.78 -9.82 -9.80
CA SER A 83 -3.45 -10.48 -11.06
C SER A 83 -2.89 -9.46 -12.05
N ASN A 84 -2.07 -9.91 -12.99
CA ASN A 84 -1.56 -9.03 -14.07
C ASN A 84 -2.61 -8.80 -15.17
N ASP A 85 -3.87 -8.63 -14.78
CA ASP A 85 -4.98 -8.27 -15.65
C ASP A 85 -5.14 -6.75 -15.64
N PHE A 86 -5.40 -6.14 -16.80
CA PHE A 86 -5.46 -4.68 -16.92
C PHE A 86 -6.57 -4.08 -16.05
N ASP A 87 -7.75 -4.72 -15.99
CA ASP A 87 -8.86 -4.20 -15.22
C ASP A 87 -8.55 -4.26 -13.72
N CYS A 88 -7.95 -5.36 -13.27
CA CYS A 88 -7.55 -5.51 -11.87
C CYS A 88 -6.43 -4.54 -11.46
N ILE A 89 -5.42 -4.34 -12.33
CA ILE A 89 -4.34 -3.37 -12.08
C ILE A 89 -4.92 -1.97 -11.99
N PHE A 90 -5.79 -1.59 -12.93
CA PHE A 90 -6.39 -0.26 -12.98
C PHE A 90 -7.22 0.04 -11.73
N GLU A 91 -8.08 -0.88 -11.31
CA GLU A 91 -8.91 -0.72 -10.10
C GLU A 91 -8.06 -0.59 -8.83
N VAL A 92 -7.01 -1.40 -8.70
CA VAL A 92 -6.08 -1.31 -7.56
C VAL A 92 -5.27 -0.01 -7.60
N GLU A 93 -4.78 0.41 -8.77
CA GLU A 93 -4.05 1.68 -8.93
C GLU A 93 -4.93 2.88 -8.59
N MET A 94 -6.20 2.86 -8.99
CA MET A 94 -7.19 3.89 -8.65
C MET A 94 -7.51 3.88 -7.15
N THR A 95 -7.80 2.72 -6.57
CA THR A 95 -8.09 2.59 -5.14
C THR A 95 -6.93 3.10 -4.29
N ALA A 96 -5.70 2.74 -4.65
CA ALA A 96 -4.51 3.23 -3.96
C ALA A 96 -4.30 4.74 -4.14
N SER A 97 -4.57 5.29 -5.34
CA SER A 97 -4.50 6.73 -5.61
C SER A 97 -5.48 7.51 -4.73
N GLU A 98 -6.74 7.06 -4.64
CA GLU A 98 -7.76 7.67 -3.76
C GLU A 98 -7.34 7.65 -2.29
N PHE A 99 -6.47 6.72 -1.88
CA PHE A 99 -5.97 6.68 -0.51
C PHE A 99 -4.93 7.79 -0.26
N THR A 100 -4.20 8.21 -1.30
CA THR A 100 -3.22 9.30 -1.24
C THR A 100 -3.85 10.69 -1.21
N ASP A 101 -5.12 10.84 -1.58
CA ASP A 101 -5.83 12.13 -1.60
C ASP A 101 -5.88 12.85 -0.23
N THR A 102 -5.65 12.13 0.88
CA THR A 102 -5.54 12.76 2.20
C THR A 102 -4.26 13.55 2.39
N GLY A 103 -3.26 13.36 1.52
CA GLY A 103 -1.92 13.92 1.66
C GLY A 103 -1.09 13.27 2.77
N GLU A 104 -1.61 12.26 3.46
CA GLU A 104 -0.88 11.53 4.51
C GLU A 104 -0.09 10.34 3.94
N PHE A 105 -0.50 9.85 2.78
CA PHE A 105 0.02 8.65 2.16
C PHE A 105 0.59 8.94 0.77
N ALA A 106 1.48 8.07 0.32
CA ALA A 106 2.07 8.09 -0.99
C ALA A 106 2.01 6.69 -1.60
N LYS A 107 1.57 6.62 -2.85
CA LYS A 107 1.54 5.39 -3.66
C LYS A 107 2.89 5.17 -4.32
N TYR A 108 3.37 3.95 -4.25
CA TYR A 108 4.59 3.47 -4.89
C TYR A 108 4.27 2.27 -5.77
N ASP A 109 4.65 2.37 -7.03
CA ASP A 109 4.52 1.30 -8.00
C ASP A 109 5.80 0.46 -8.00
N VAL A 110 5.70 -0.78 -7.50
CA VAL A 110 6.86 -1.66 -7.34
C VAL A 110 7.41 -2.10 -8.69
N GLN A 111 6.53 -2.32 -9.66
CA GLN A 111 6.89 -2.77 -11.00
C GLN A 111 7.52 -1.65 -11.83
N LYS A 112 7.02 -0.41 -11.71
CA LYS A 112 7.59 0.77 -12.38
C LYS A 112 8.75 1.40 -11.61
N GLY A 113 8.90 1.08 -10.33
CA GLY A 113 9.94 1.63 -9.45
C GLY A 113 9.78 3.13 -9.22
N CYS A 114 8.55 3.63 -9.15
CA CYS A 114 8.29 5.06 -9.03
C CYS A 114 7.16 5.38 -8.06
N TRP A 115 7.25 6.58 -7.48
CA TRP A 115 6.17 7.16 -6.67
C TRP A 115 5.15 7.84 -7.57
N GLU A 116 3.89 7.81 -7.15
CA GLU A 116 2.87 8.71 -7.69
C GLU A 116 3.25 10.17 -7.38
N GLU A 117 3.25 11.00 -8.42
CA GLU A 117 3.38 12.44 -8.30
C GLU A 117 1.97 13.04 -8.41
N ILE A 118 1.56 13.70 -7.32
CA ILE A 118 0.28 14.41 -7.18
C ILE A 118 0.53 15.89 -7.47
#